data_AF-A0A1G8YXU7-F1
#
_entry.id   AF-A0A1G8YXU7-F1
#
_cell.length_a   1.000
_cell.length_b   1.000
_cell.length_c   1.000
_cell.angle_alpha   90.00
_cell.angle_beta   90.00
_cell.angle_gamma   90.00
#
_symmetry.space_group_name_H-M   'P 1'
#
loop_
_entity.id
_entity.type
_entity.pdbx_description
1 polymer ?
#
loop_
_entity_poly.entity_id
_entity_poly.type
_entity_poly.pdbx_seq_one_letter_code
_entity_poly.pdbx_strand_id
1 'polypeptide(L)'
;MSNTNTPPGHRKRDTSQITGHEVLAGVVQVRQGSLKALLWQRARPPHPNRWALPGGRLGPDETVESSIRRQLAEKVDVRELTHVEQLAVFSSPGRVPDKRIVVTAFLGLIPCDTDPELPDDTAWHPVEALPETAFDHEEILLAGRERLRSKLSYTNIGFALAPPKFTVSELRDLYSAALGYRVSATNLQRVLSRRGALETTGETVAAGPSGGRPPALFRFTSRDLQITDRFAVLRPPG
;
A
#
# COMPACT_ATOMS: atom_id res chain seq x y z
N MET A 1 -62.98 -0.07 -13.76
CA MET A 1 -61.54 0.26 -13.84
C MET A 1 -60.80 -0.73 -12.95
N SER A 2 -60.36 -1.86 -13.52
CA SER A 2 -59.68 -2.91 -12.77
C SER A 2 -58.17 -2.79 -12.99
N ASN A 3 -57.45 -2.38 -11.94
CA ASN A 3 -55.99 -2.31 -11.92
C ASN A 3 -55.42 -3.73 -11.77
N THR A 4 -54.86 -4.29 -12.84
CA THR A 4 -54.02 -5.49 -12.76
C THR A 4 -52.60 -5.08 -12.38
N ASN A 5 -52.28 -5.17 -11.10
CA ASN A 5 -50.94 -5.00 -10.57
C ASN A 5 -50.14 -6.29 -10.85
N THR A 6 -49.37 -6.32 -11.94
CA THR A 6 -48.44 -7.42 -12.22
C THR A 6 -47.21 -7.27 -11.31
N PRO A 7 -46.88 -8.26 -10.46
CA PRO A 7 -45.70 -8.17 -9.61
C PRO A 7 -44.42 -8.22 -10.48
N PRO A 8 -43.35 -7.50 -10.10
CA PRO A 8 -42.11 -7.52 -10.85
C PRO A 8 -41.53 -8.93 -10.86
N GLY A 9 -41.30 -9.45 -12.08
CA GLY A 9 -40.76 -10.77 -12.31
C GLY A 9 -39.47 -10.98 -11.51
N HIS A 10 -39.49 -11.97 -10.63
CA HIS A 10 -38.26 -12.50 -10.03
C HIS A 10 -37.38 -13.00 -11.18
N ARG A 11 -36.31 -12.26 -11.51
CA ARG A 11 -35.21 -12.82 -12.30
C ARG A 11 -34.76 -14.08 -11.56
N LYS A 12 -34.99 -15.25 -12.17
CA LYS A 12 -34.40 -16.52 -11.71
C LYS A 12 -32.90 -16.27 -11.55
N ARG A 13 -32.39 -16.32 -10.32
CA ARG A 13 -30.95 -16.30 -10.09
C ARG A 13 -30.40 -17.56 -10.75
N ASP A 14 -29.52 -17.37 -11.72
CA ASP A 14 -28.77 -18.46 -12.31
C ASP A 14 -27.87 -19.05 -11.22
N THR A 15 -28.23 -20.23 -10.72
CA THR A 15 -27.51 -20.97 -9.68
C THR A 15 -26.17 -21.53 -10.17
N SER A 16 -25.76 -21.25 -11.42
CA SER A 16 -24.48 -21.67 -11.99
C SER A 16 -23.35 -20.64 -11.83
N GLN A 17 -23.61 -19.42 -11.36
CA GLN A 17 -22.58 -18.39 -11.26
C GLN A 17 -21.66 -18.63 -10.04
N ILE A 18 -20.60 -19.41 -10.26
CA ILE A 18 -19.54 -19.64 -9.27
C ILE A 18 -18.88 -18.30 -8.90
N THR A 19 -18.87 -17.97 -7.61
CA THR A 19 -18.15 -16.79 -7.10
C THR A 19 -16.65 -17.05 -7.18
N GLY A 20 -15.93 -16.25 -7.94
CA GLY A 20 -14.47 -16.27 -7.96
C GLY A 20 -13.87 -15.48 -6.80
N HIS A 21 -12.66 -15.87 -6.38
CA HIS A 21 -11.85 -15.12 -5.41
C HIS A 21 -10.52 -14.74 -6.06
N GLU A 22 -10.20 -13.46 -6.00
CA GLU A 22 -8.93 -12.89 -6.44
C GLU A 22 -8.20 -12.22 -5.27
N VAL A 23 -6.88 -12.16 -5.33
CA VAL A 23 -6.04 -11.38 -4.44
C VAL A 23 -5.40 -10.25 -5.24
N LEU A 24 -5.42 -9.03 -4.73
CA LEU A 24 -4.82 -7.85 -5.36
C LEU A 24 -3.94 -7.12 -4.36
N ALA A 25 -2.86 -6.47 -4.81
CA ALA A 25 -2.03 -5.63 -3.97
C ALA A 25 -1.91 -4.20 -4.51
N GLY A 26 -2.21 -3.21 -3.67
CA GLY A 26 -1.72 -1.85 -3.83
C GLY A 26 -0.26 -1.79 -3.38
N VAL A 27 0.68 -1.91 -4.31
CA VAL A 27 2.11 -1.75 -4.02
C VAL A 27 2.50 -0.30 -4.20
N VAL A 28 3.05 0.33 -3.17
CA VAL A 28 3.44 1.73 -3.19
C VAL A 28 4.87 1.94 -2.72
N GLN A 29 5.47 3.02 -3.22
CA GLN A 29 6.80 3.48 -2.87
C GLN A 29 6.85 5.01 -2.90
N VAL A 30 7.62 5.63 -2.02
CA VAL A 30 7.97 7.04 -2.18
C VAL A 30 9.11 7.15 -3.18
N ARG A 31 8.84 7.75 -4.34
CA ARG A 31 9.83 7.96 -5.41
C ARG A 31 9.78 9.41 -5.88
N GLN A 32 10.95 10.02 -6.06
CA GLN A 32 11.08 11.38 -6.60
C GLN A 32 10.18 12.39 -5.84
N GLY A 33 10.11 12.28 -4.51
CA GLY A 33 9.34 13.18 -3.65
C GLY A 33 7.82 12.96 -3.63
N SER A 34 7.30 11.89 -4.23
CA SER A 34 5.85 11.59 -4.27
C SER A 34 5.56 10.11 -3.95
N LEU A 35 4.38 9.82 -3.41
CA LEU A 35 3.90 8.44 -3.28
C LEU A 35 3.45 7.94 -4.66
N LYS A 36 4.06 6.86 -5.14
CA LYS A 36 3.74 6.22 -6.41
C LYS A 36 3.24 4.79 -6.17
N ALA A 37 2.35 4.34 -7.03
CA ALA A 37 1.85 2.97 -7.06
C ALA A 37 2.41 2.22 -8.26
N LEU A 38 2.71 0.95 -8.06
CA LEU A 38 3.10 0.04 -9.13
C LEU A 38 1.85 -0.53 -9.79
N LEU A 39 1.70 -0.28 -11.08
CA LEU A 39 0.60 -0.77 -11.89
C LEU A 39 1.14 -1.49 -13.13
N TRP A 40 0.35 -2.43 -13.65
CA TRP A 40 0.60 -3.07 -14.94
C TRP A 40 -0.50 -2.80 -15.96
N GLN A 41 -0.18 -2.87 -17.23
CA GLN A 41 -1.14 -2.69 -18.30
C GLN A 41 -1.79 -4.03 -18.68
N ARG A 42 -3.12 -4.11 -18.59
CA ARG A 42 -3.85 -5.34 -18.89
C ARG A 42 -3.85 -5.64 -20.39
N ALA A 43 -3.43 -6.84 -20.76
CA ALA A 43 -3.54 -7.33 -22.14
C ALA A 43 -4.88 -8.00 -22.48
N ARG A 44 -5.70 -8.37 -21.48
CA ARG A 44 -6.88 -9.25 -21.65
C ARG A 44 -8.20 -8.54 -21.32
N PRO A 45 -9.30 -8.87 -22.03
CA PRO A 45 -10.62 -8.37 -21.67
C PRO A 45 -11.12 -8.98 -20.34
N PRO A 46 -12.05 -8.28 -19.64
CA PRO A 46 -12.51 -6.92 -19.92
C PRO A 46 -11.42 -5.88 -19.58
N HIS A 47 -11.59 -4.66 -20.13
CA HIS A 47 -10.69 -3.53 -19.95
C HIS A 47 -9.24 -3.76 -20.46
N PRO A 48 -9.05 -4.10 -21.74
CA PRO A 48 -7.70 -4.11 -22.31
C PRO A 48 -7.08 -2.71 -22.27
N ASN A 49 -5.75 -2.64 -22.14
CA ASN A 49 -4.94 -1.43 -22.07
C ASN A 49 -5.17 -0.53 -20.83
N ARG A 50 -6.10 -0.90 -19.93
CA ARG A 50 -6.26 -0.24 -18.63
C ARG A 50 -5.18 -0.70 -17.66
N TRP A 51 -4.79 0.21 -16.76
CA TRP A 51 -3.84 -0.10 -15.70
C TRP A 51 -4.51 -0.90 -14.58
N ALA A 52 -3.78 -1.79 -13.94
CA ALA A 52 -4.33 -2.62 -12.88
C ALA A 52 -3.33 -2.88 -11.75
N LEU A 53 -3.87 -3.26 -10.60
CA LEU A 53 -3.06 -3.74 -9.49
C LEU A 53 -2.46 -5.11 -9.83
N PRO A 54 -1.24 -5.40 -9.36
CA PRO A 54 -0.71 -6.76 -9.38
C PRO A 54 -1.59 -7.68 -8.54
N GLY A 55 -1.75 -8.92 -9.02
CA GLY A 55 -2.58 -9.91 -8.38
C GLY A 55 -3.23 -10.86 -9.37
N GLY A 56 -4.09 -11.74 -8.86
CA GLY A 56 -4.73 -12.75 -9.67
C GLY A 56 -5.64 -13.66 -8.86
N ARG A 57 -6.07 -14.76 -9.47
CA ARG A 57 -6.97 -15.74 -8.86
C ARG A 57 -6.30 -16.45 -7.68
N LEU A 58 -7.07 -16.66 -6.61
CA LEU A 58 -6.71 -17.54 -5.52
C LEU A 58 -6.81 -19.01 -5.97
N GLY A 59 -5.71 -19.74 -5.85
CA GLY A 59 -5.64 -21.18 -6.12
C GLY A 59 -6.37 -22.02 -5.07
N PRO A 60 -6.72 -23.27 -5.39
CA PRO A 60 -7.49 -24.15 -4.49
C PRO A 60 -6.71 -24.60 -3.24
N ASP A 61 -5.38 -24.65 -3.32
CA ASP A 61 -4.49 -25.22 -2.28
C ASP A 61 -3.55 -24.16 -1.66
N GLU A 62 -3.94 -22.88 -1.68
CA GLU A 62 -3.13 -21.78 -1.14
C GLU A 62 -3.95 -20.83 -0.25
N THR A 63 -3.30 -20.16 0.71
CA THR A 63 -3.93 -19.09 1.48
C THR A 63 -3.89 -17.77 0.70
N VAL A 64 -4.65 -16.77 1.13
CA VAL A 64 -4.62 -15.43 0.51
C VAL A 64 -3.24 -14.78 0.66
N GLU A 65 -2.54 -15.03 1.78
CA GLU A 65 -1.19 -14.53 2.04
C GLU A 65 -0.14 -15.21 1.16
N SER A 66 -0.21 -16.54 0.97
CA SER A 66 0.71 -17.22 0.06
C SER A 66 0.42 -16.86 -1.39
N SER A 67 -0.86 -16.70 -1.75
CA SER A 67 -1.28 -16.29 -3.09
C SER A 67 -0.73 -14.92 -3.45
N ILE A 68 -0.89 -13.91 -2.59
CA ILE A 68 -0.39 -12.56 -2.93
C ILE A 68 1.14 -12.52 -3.02
N ARG A 69 1.86 -13.29 -2.19
CA ARG A 69 3.32 -13.42 -2.30
C ARG A 69 3.73 -14.05 -3.63
N ARG A 70 3.04 -15.10 -4.08
CA ARG A 70 3.27 -15.73 -5.39
C ARG A 70 2.98 -14.75 -6.53
N GLN A 71 1.83 -14.07 -6.51
CA GLN A 71 1.45 -13.11 -7.55
C GLN A 71 2.42 -11.93 -7.64
N LEU A 72 2.93 -11.45 -6.50
CA LEU A 72 3.95 -10.41 -6.46
C LEU A 72 5.30 -10.94 -6.99
N ALA A 73 5.72 -12.16 -6.62
CA ALA A 73 6.98 -12.75 -7.07
C ALA A 73 7.08 -12.96 -8.58
N GLU A 74 5.94 -13.13 -9.26
CA GLU A 74 5.89 -13.27 -10.72
C GLU A 74 6.25 -11.96 -11.46
N LYS A 75 6.19 -10.80 -10.79
CA LYS A 75 6.22 -9.48 -11.45
C LYS A 75 7.09 -8.43 -10.74
N VAL A 76 7.35 -8.63 -9.47
CA VAL A 76 8.16 -7.77 -8.60
C VAL A 76 9.07 -8.70 -7.83
N ASP A 77 10.35 -8.35 -7.69
CA ASP A 77 11.20 -9.10 -6.79
C ASP A 77 10.68 -8.95 -5.36
N VAL A 78 10.05 -10.00 -4.82
CA VAL A 78 9.40 -9.96 -3.50
C VAL A 78 10.37 -9.64 -2.37
N ARG A 79 11.69 -9.81 -2.59
CA ARG A 79 12.74 -9.40 -1.64
C ARG A 79 12.73 -7.89 -1.36
N GLU A 80 12.13 -7.11 -2.24
CA GLU A 80 12.07 -5.65 -2.14
C GLU A 80 10.90 -5.14 -1.30
N LEU A 81 9.90 -5.99 -1.03
CA LEU A 81 8.76 -5.66 -0.18
C LEU A 81 9.17 -5.76 1.28
N THR A 82 9.28 -4.60 1.93
CA THR A 82 9.60 -4.56 3.37
C THR A 82 8.36 -4.76 4.24
N HIS A 83 7.17 -4.48 3.72
CA HIS A 83 5.93 -4.67 4.44
C HIS A 83 4.80 -5.08 3.51
N VAL A 84 4.02 -6.08 3.91
CA VAL A 84 2.78 -6.49 3.23
C VAL A 84 1.73 -6.78 4.30
N GLU A 85 0.56 -6.18 4.16
CA GLU A 85 -0.56 -6.43 5.07
C GLU A 85 -1.89 -6.52 4.32
N GLN A 86 -2.83 -7.28 4.88
CA GLN A 86 -4.19 -7.30 4.36
C GLN A 86 -4.86 -5.94 4.59
N LEU A 87 -5.48 -5.41 3.54
CA LEU A 87 -6.19 -4.14 3.54
C LEU A 87 -7.66 -4.35 3.89
N ALA A 88 -8.42 -4.95 2.98
CA ALA A 88 -9.87 -5.14 3.10
C ALA A 88 -10.36 -6.19 2.09
N VAL A 89 -11.64 -6.56 2.18
CA VAL A 89 -12.32 -7.39 1.19
C VAL A 89 -13.26 -6.52 0.35
N PHE A 90 -13.11 -6.58 -0.96
CA PHE A 90 -13.93 -5.88 -1.95
C PHE A 90 -14.88 -6.87 -2.61
N SER A 91 -16.19 -6.68 -2.45
CA SER A 91 -17.19 -7.70 -2.80
C SER A 91 -18.43 -7.16 -3.54
N SER A 92 -18.31 -5.94 -4.08
CA SER A 92 -19.38 -5.32 -4.87
C SER A 92 -19.78 -6.25 -6.04
N PRO A 93 -21.07 -6.63 -6.19
CA PRO A 93 -21.50 -7.56 -7.23
C PRO A 93 -21.19 -7.13 -8.66
N GLY A 94 -21.07 -5.83 -8.91
CA GLY A 94 -20.81 -5.26 -10.23
C GLY A 94 -19.34 -4.88 -10.49
N ARG A 95 -18.41 -5.21 -9.58
CA ARG A 95 -17.00 -4.78 -9.72
C ARG A 95 -16.31 -5.34 -10.97
N VAL A 96 -16.71 -6.54 -11.40
CA VAL A 96 -16.28 -7.14 -12.66
C VAL A 96 -17.53 -7.38 -13.52
N PRO A 97 -17.58 -6.89 -14.77
CA PRO A 97 -18.69 -7.15 -15.68
C PRO A 97 -18.93 -8.65 -15.84
N ASP A 98 -20.21 -9.05 -15.77
CA ASP A 98 -20.72 -10.42 -15.99
C ASP A 98 -20.13 -11.51 -15.08
N LYS A 99 -19.35 -11.15 -14.05
CA LYS A 99 -18.70 -12.10 -13.15
C LYS A 99 -18.84 -11.68 -11.70
N ARG A 100 -19.26 -12.64 -10.85
CA ARG A 100 -19.21 -12.48 -9.40
C ARG A 100 -17.80 -12.76 -8.90
N ILE A 101 -17.04 -11.71 -8.57
CA ILE A 101 -15.68 -11.81 -8.02
C ILE A 101 -15.61 -11.11 -6.67
N VAL A 102 -15.03 -11.77 -5.68
CA VAL A 102 -14.61 -11.18 -4.39
C VAL A 102 -13.09 -11.01 -4.43
N VAL A 103 -12.60 -9.86 -3.95
CA VAL A 103 -11.17 -9.59 -3.84
C VAL A 103 -10.76 -9.47 -2.37
N THR A 104 -9.71 -10.17 -1.97
CA THR A 104 -8.93 -9.81 -0.78
C THR A 104 -7.79 -8.90 -1.20
N ALA A 105 -7.82 -7.65 -0.78
CA ALA A 105 -6.80 -6.67 -1.13
C ALA A 105 -5.70 -6.60 -0.06
N PHE A 106 -4.48 -6.31 -0.50
CA PHE A 106 -3.29 -6.11 0.31
C PHE A 106 -2.67 -4.74 0.03
N LEU A 107 -1.95 -4.21 1.01
CA LEU A 107 -1.05 -3.07 0.88
C LEU A 107 0.38 -3.58 0.95
N GLY A 108 1.19 -3.28 -0.08
CA GLY A 108 2.62 -3.57 -0.12
C GLY A 108 3.44 -2.27 -0.10
N LEU A 109 4.53 -2.24 0.67
CA LEU A 109 5.44 -1.10 0.76
C LEU A 109 6.85 -1.51 0.34
N ILE A 110 7.42 -0.73 -0.58
CA ILE A 110 8.82 -0.83 -1.01
C ILE A 110 9.59 0.37 -0.44
N PRO A 111 10.79 0.17 0.15
CA PRO A 111 11.66 1.25 0.62
C PRO A 111 12.10 2.17 -0.51
N CYS A 112 12.31 3.46 -0.25
CA CYS A 112 12.69 4.43 -1.29
C CYS A 112 14.08 4.19 -1.91
N ASP A 113 14.95 3.44 -1.24
CA ASP A 113 16.32 3.09 -1.68
C ASP A 113 16.38 1.82 -2.53
N THR A 114 15.23 1.19 -2.80
CA THR A 114 15.12 0.03 -3.67
C THR A 114 14.64 0.43 -5.06
N ASP A 115 15.23 -0.15 -6.12
CA ASP A 115 14.82 0.12 -7.50
C ASP A 115 14.55 -1.18 -8.28
N PRO A 116 13.32 -1.73 -8.23
CA PRO A 116 12.98 -2.95 -8.94
C PRO A 116 13.16 -2.80 -10.43
N GLU A 117 13.71 -3.83 -11.07
CA GLU A 117 13.58 -3.99 -12.52
C GLU A 117 12.10 -4.29 -12.86
N LEU A 118 11.53 -3.48 -13.75
CA LEU A 118 10.13 -3.60 -14.14
C LEU A 118 10.01 -4.19 -15.54
N PRO A 119 9.04 -5.10 -15.78
CA PRO A 119 8.64 -5.48 -17.12
C PRO A 119 8.12 -4.28 -17.94
N ASP A 120 8.16 -4.36 -19.27
CA ASP A 120 7.72 -3.29 -20.19
C ASP A 120 6.26 -2.85 -19.98
N ASP A 121 5.40 -3.76 -19.49
CA ASP A 121 3.99 -3.50 -19.23
C ASP A 121 3.72 -2.95 -17.83
N THR A 122 4.76 -2.62 -17.05
CA THR A 122 4.67 -2.29 -15.64
C THR A 122 5.35 -0.95 -15.35
N ALA A 123 4.68 -0.06 -14.62
CA ALA A 123 5.20 1.29 -14.35
C ALA A 123 4.74 1.86 -13.00
N TRP A 124 5.52 2.83 -12.52
CA TRP A 124 5.20 3.63 -11.34
C TRP A 124 4.35 4.85 -11.69
N HIS A 125 3.16 4.95 -11.11
CA HIS A 125 2.25 6.08 -11.30
C HIS A 125 2.05 6.89 -10.02
N PRO A 126 2.03 8.23 -10.05
CA PRO A 126 1.68 9.03 -8.88
C PRO A 126 0.29 8.66 -8.35
N VAL A 127 0.18 8.40 -7.05
CA VAL A 127 -1.11 8.04 -6.42
C VAL A 127 -2.12 9.19 -6.50
N GLU A 128 -1.65 10.43 -6.54
CA GLU A 128 -2.50 11.62 -6.66
C GLU A 128 -2.88 11.95 -8.12
N ALA A 129 -2.35 11.20 -9.10
CA ALA A 129 -2.63 11.38 -10.52
C ALA A 129 -2.62 10.03 -11.24
N LEU A 130 -3.49 9.12 -10.80
CA LEU A 130 -3.57 7.77 -11.33
C LEU A 130 -4.04 7.78 -12.79
N PRO A 131 -3.50 6.87 -13.63
CA PRO A 131 -4.04 6.65 -14.95
C PRO A 131 -5.40 5.95 -14.85
N GLU A 132 -6.07 5.81 -15.99
CA GLU A 132 -7.29 5.02 -16.08
C GLU A 132 -7.07 3.56 -15.66
N THR A 133 -7.62 3.20 -14.48
CA THR A 133 -7.50 1.85 -13.93
C THR A 133 -8.66 0.94 -14.38
N ALA A 134 -8.45 -0.37 -14.26
CA ALA A 134 -9.48 -1.37 -14.49
C ALA A 134 -10.34 -1.59 -13.23
N PHE A 135 -11.64 -1.79 -13.43
CA PHE A 135 -12.58 -2.15 -12.35
C PHE A 135 -12.58 -1.10 -11.23
N ASP A 136 -12.55 -1.54 -9.97
CA ASP A 136 -12.47 -0.74 -8.75
C ASP A 136 -11.02 -0.62 -8.22
N HIS A 137 -10.00 -0.82 -9.06
CA HIS A 137 -8.60 -0.86 -8.62
C HIS A 137 -8.11 0.47 -8.04
N GLU A 138 -8.59 1.60 -8.57
CA GLU A 138 -8.34 2.91 -7.98
C GLU A 138 -8.88 3.00 -6.55
N GLU A 139 -10.09 2.50 -6.29
CA GLU A 139 -10.69 2.48 -4.94
C GLU A 139 -9.83 1.66 -3.96
N ILE A 140 -9.36 0.48 -4.39
CA ILE A 140 -8.47 -0.38 -3.59
C ILE A 140 -7.17 0.36 -3.26
N LEU A 141 -6.57 1.03 -4.25
CA LEU A 141 -5.30 1.73 -4.06
C LEU A 141 -5.46 2.93 -3.12
N LEU A 142 -6.53 3.72 -3.28
CA LEU A 142 -6.83 4.85 -2.41
C LEU A 142 -7.12 4.40 -0.97
N ALA A 143 -7.82 3.27 -0.78
CA ALA A 143 -7.97 2.67 0.54
C ALA A 143 -6.62 2.26 1.15
N GLY A 144 -5.69 1.75 0.34
CA GLY A 144 -4.31 1.45 0.75
C GLY A 144 -3.53 2.69 1.17
N ARG A 145 -3.65 3.80 0.42
CA ARG A 145 -3.08 5.11 0.77
C ARG A 145 -3.59 5.59 2.13
N GLU A 146 -4.90 5.57 2.34
CA GLU A 146 -5.49 6.02 3.62
C GLU A 146 -5.08 5.12 4.80
N ARG A 147 -4.96 3.80 4.56
CA ARG A 147 -4.39 2.88 5.55
C ARG A 147 -2.95 3.25 5.92
N LEU A 148 -2.09 3.51 4.93
CA LEU A 148 -0.71 3.92 5.18
C LEU A 148 -0.65 5.23 5.98
N ARG A 149 -1.40 6.25 5.54
CA ARG A 149 -1.49 7.56 6.22
C ARG A 149 -1.92 7.41 7.67
N SER A 150 -2.94 6.61 7.91
CA SER A 150 -3.42 6.30 9.26
C SER A 150 -2.32 5.64 10.09
N LYS A 151 -1.67 4.58 9.57
CA LYS A 151 -0.62 3.85 10.31
C LYS A 151 0.59 4.70 10.65
N LEU A 152 0.98 5.66 9.81
CA LEU A 152 2.07 6.59 10.10
C LEU A 152 1.82 7.42 11.39
N SER A 153 0.54 7.62 11.76
CA SER A 153 0.18 8.40 12.94
C SER A 153 0.35 7.66 14.26
N TYR A 154 0.23 6.32 14.30
CA TYR A 154 0.20 5.54 15.55
C TYR A 154 1.14 4.33 15.58
N THR A 155 1.86 4.04 14.50
CA THR A 155 2.82 2.93 14.39
C THR A 155 4.22 3.43 14.00
N ASN A 156 5.19 2.51 13.91
CA ASN A 156 6.51 2.77 13.31
C ASN A 156 6.59 2.47 11.80
N ILE A 157 5.48 2.25 11.08
CA ILE A 157 5.46 1.75 9.67
C ILE A 157 6.35 2.54 8.69
N GLY A 158 6.76 3.77 9.03
CA GLY A 158 7.78 4.50 8.29
C GLY A 158 9.09 3.72 8.06
N PHE A 159 9.40 2.69 8.87
CA PHE A 159 10.55 1.79 8.62
C PHE A 159 10.47 1.10 7.26
N ALA A 160 9.27 0.88 6.73
CA ALA A 160 9.04 0.20 5.46
C ALA A 160 9.16 1.14 4.25
N LEU A 161 9.20 2.46 4.49
CA LEU A 161 9.44 3.47 3.46
C LEU A 161 10.90 3.92 3.42
N ALA A 162 11.58 3.86 4.57
CA ALA A 162 12.92 4.42 4.76
C ALA A 162 14.04 3.39 4.60
N PRO A 163 15.23 3.83 4.15
CA PRO A 163 16.44 3.01 4.18
C PRO A 163 16.79 2.57 5.61
N PRO A 164 17.72 1.62 5.80
CA PRO A 164 18.16 1.19 7.14
C PRO A 164 18.72 2.32 8.01
N LYS A 165 19.33 3.34 7.41
CA LYS A 165 19.84 4.55 8.06
C LYS A 165 19.45 5.77 7.25
N PHE A 166 19.04 6.84 7.93
CA PHE A 166 18.58 8.08 7.28
C PHE A 166 18.84 9.29 8.17
N THR A 167 18.92 10.46 7.54
CA THR A 167 18.79 11.75 8.22
C THR A 167 17.32 12.04 8.55
N VAL A 168 17.09 12.93 9.51
CA VAL A 168 15.72 13.42 9.83
C VAL A 168 15.09 14.13 8.62
N SER A 169 15.91 14.79 7.80
CA SER A 169 15.45 15.48 6.58
C SER A 169 14.88 14.49 5.57
N GLU A 170 15.61 13.41 5.28
CA GLU A 170 15.14 12.35 4.38
C GLU A 170 13.87 11.69 4.92
N LEU A 171 13.85 11.34 6.21
CA LEU A 171 12.64 10.76 6.82
C LEU A 171 11.44 11.70 6.71
N ARG A 172 11.64 13.01 6.90
CA ARG A 172 10.61 14.03 6.74
C ARG A 172 10.07 14.07 5.32
N ASP A 173 10.92 13.92 4.31
CA ASP A 173 10.47 13.89 2.91
C ASP A 173 9.62 12.65 2.62
N LEU A 174 10.03 11.48 3.13
CA LEU A 174 9.25 10.25 3.01
C LEU A 174 7.88 10.36 3.67
N TYR A 175 7.83 10.89 4.90
CA TYR A 175 6.56 11.12 5.60
C TYR A 175 5.68 12.14 4.87
N SER A 176 6.26 13.23 4.37
CA SER A 176 5.49 14.27 3.67
C SER A 176 4.90 13.74 2.37
N ALA A 177 5.67 12.95 1.61
CA ALA A 177 5.21 12.34 0.37
C ALA A 177 4.08 11.32 0.61
N ALA A 178 4.19 10.48 1.65
CA ALA A 178 3.15 9.51 1.98
C ALA A 178 1.87 10.18 2.54
N LEU A 179 2.03 11.21 3.37
CA LEU A 179 0.93 11.95 3.99
C LEU A 179 0.24 12.92 3.03
N GLY A 180 0.91 13.36 1.96
CA GLY A 180 0.38 14.34 1.00
C GLY A 180 0.43 15.79 1.49
N TYR A 181 1.15 16.07 2.59
CA TYR A 181 1.35 17.42 3.11
C TYR A 181 2.73 17.57 3.76
N ARG A 182 3.19 18.82 3.91
CA ARG A 182 4.52 19.10 4.48
C ARG A 182 4.57 18.77 5.98
N VAL A 183 5.58 18.00 6.37
CA VAL A 183 5.88 17.69 7.78
C VAL A 183 7.09 18.49 8.26
N SER A 184 7.06 18.95 9.51
CA SER A 184 8.23 19.56 10.17
C SER A 184 9.21 18.47 10.62
N ALA A 185 10.48 18.59 10.20
CA ALA A 185 11.56 17.68 10.59
C ALA A 185 11.74 17.62 12.12
N THR A 186 11.79 18.79 12.76
CA THR A 186 11.91 18.91 14.23
C THR A 186 10.73 18.25 14.95
N ASN A 187 9.51 18.46 14.45
CA ASN A 187 8.32 17.85 15.06
C ASN A 187 8.31 16.33 14.88
N LEU A 188 8.64 15.85 13.69
CA LEU A 188 8.69 14.43 13.36
C LEU A 188 9.70 13.70 14.25
N GLN A 189 10.94 14.21 14.32
CA GLN A 189 11.98 13.65 15.19
C GLN A 189 11.51 13.63 16.64
N ARG A 190 11.01 14.75 17.16
CA ARG A 190 10.54 14.85 18.55
C ARG A 190 9.45 13.82 18.86
N VAL A 191 8.46 13.66 17.97
CA VAL A 191 7.36 12.70 18.15
C VAL A 191 7.88 11.27 18.13
N LEU A 192 8.65 10.88 17.11
CA LEU A 192 9.11 9.51 16.95
C LEU A 192 10.14 9.11 18.02
N SER A 193 11.04 10.01 18.41
CA SER A 193 11.97 9.77 19.52
C SER A 193 11.25 9.63 20.86
N ARG A 194 10.25 10.48 21.16
CA ARG A 194 9.43 10.36 22.39
C ARG A 194 8.70 9.02 22.46
N ARG A 195 8.28 8.49 21.30
CA ARG A 195 7.66 7.18 21.18
C ARG A 195 8.65 6.01 21.24
N GLY A 196 9.95 6.27 21.26
CA GLY A 196 10.99 5.22 21.22
C GLY A 196 11.11 4.53 19.85
N ALA A 197 10.63 5.17 18.78
CA ALA A 197 10.67 4.60 17.43
C ALA A 197 11.99 4.88 16.70
N LEU A 198 12.76 5.88 17.15
CA LEU A 198 14.04 6.27 16.54
C LEU A 198 15.17 6.25 17.56
N GLU A 199 16.34 5.88 17.09
CA GLU A 199 17.61 6.01 17.80
C GLU A 199 18.69 6.60 16.90
N THR A 200 19.68 7.25 17.52
CA THR A 200 20.87 7.74 16.82
C THR A 200 21.81 6.57 16.51
N THR A 201 22.44 6.60 15.35
CA THR A 201 23.47 5.61 14.97
C THR A 201 24.86 5.96 15.49
N GLY A 202 25.05 7.23 15.93
CA GLY A 202 26.39 7.78 16.19
C GLY A 202 27.15 8.21 14.93
N GLU A 203 26.62 7.90 13.75
CA GLU A 203 27.19 8.28 12.45
C GLU A 203 26.60 9.59 11.93
N THR A 204 27.32 10.25 11.03
CA THR A 204 26.88 11.45 10.32
C THR A 204 27.14 11.30 8.82
N VAL A 205 26.32 11.92 7.98
CA VAL A 205 26.62 12.04 6.55
C VAL A 205 27.86 12.91 6.33
N ALA A 206 28.60 12.70 5.24
CA ALA A 206 29.74 13.56 4.92
C ALA A 206 29.32 15.03 4.84
N ALA A 207 30.19 15.94 5.31
CA ALA A 207 29.94 17.37 5.20
C ALA A 207 29.82 17.75 3.71
N GLY A 208 28.71 18.38 3.35
CA GLY A 208 28.53 18.90 2.00
C GLY A 208 29.50 20.06 1.70
N PRO A 209 29.64 20.47 0.42
CA PRO A 209 30.52 21.57 0.01
C PRO A 209 30.24 22.91 0.71
N SER A 210 29.03 23.07 1.24
CA SER A 210 28.53 24.27 1.93
C SER A 210 28.91 24.37 3.41
N GLY A 211 29.73 23.45 3.95
CA GLY A 211 30.43 23.65 5.23
C GLY A 211 29.58 23.62 6.51
N GLY A 212 28.34 23.15 6.45
CA GLY A 212 27.46 23.00 7.62
C GLY A 212 27.80 21.79 8.50
N ARG A 213 27.26 21.77 9.74
CA ARG A 213 27.37 20.60 10.63
C ARG A 213 26.81 19.35 9.93
N PRO A 214 27.59 18.27 9.81
CA PRO A 214 27.14 16.99 9.28
C PRO A 214 25.82 16.53 9.91
N PRO A 215 24.77 16.24 9.10
CA PRO A 215 23.52 15.70 9.63
C PRO A 215 23.75 14.34 10.30
N ALA A 216 23.17 14.15 11.49
CA ALA A 216 23.23 12.86 12.18
C ALA A 216 22.34 11.82 11.48
N LEU A 217 22.82 10.58 11.45
CA LEU A 217 22.07 9.43 10.96
C LEU A 217 21.30 8.77 12.10
N PHE A 218 20.04 8.47 11.82
CA PHE A 218 19.10 7.76 12.67
C PHE A 218 18.72 6.44 12.02
N ARG A 219 18.15 5.54 12.83
CA ARG A 219 17.46 4.35 12.37
C ARG A 219 16.21 4.11 13.19
N PHE A 220 15.28 3.33 12.65
CA PHE A 220 14.18 2.79 13.44
C PHE A 220 14.71 1.75 14.44
N THR A 221 14.17 1.77 15.67
CA THR A 221 14.56 0.82 16.74
C THR A 221 14.13 -0.62 16.46
N SER A 222 13.03 -0.79 15.70
CA SER A 222 12.57 -2.06 15.16
C SER A 222 12.13 -1.87 13.71
N ARG A 223 12.36 -2.90 12.89
CA ARG A 223 11.85 -3.02 11.51
C ARG A 223 10.67 -4.00 11.41
N ASP A 224 10.02 -4.28 12.53
CA ASP A 224 8.74 -4.95 12.58
C ASP A 224 7.64 -3.93 12.89
N LEU A 225 6.42 -4.18 12.41
CA LEU A 225 5.31 -3.27 12.68
C LEU A 225 4.92 -3.29 14.16
N GLN A 226 5.04 -2.13 14.81
CA GLN A 226 4.73 -1.91 16.21
C GLN A 226 3.83 -0.68 16.37
N ILE A 227 2.87 -0.77 17.30
CA ILE A 227 2.13 0.41 17.77
C ILE A 227 3.08 1.23 18.64
N THR A 228 3.29 2.50 18.28
CA THR A 228 4.24 3.39 18.96
C THR A 228 3.55 4.49 19.75
N ASP A 229 2.24 4.67 19.57
CA ASP A 229 1.47 5.59 20.41
C ASP A 229 1.10 4.92 21.74
N ARG A 230 1.71 5.41 22.83
CA ARG A 230 1.48 4.91 24.20
C ARG A 230 0.04 5.09 24.68
N PHE A 231 -0.74 5.98 24.06
CA PHE A 231 -2.16 6.18 24.41
C PHE A 231 -3.09 5.21 23.69
N ALA A 232 -2.60 4.45 22.70
CA ALA A 232 -3.37 3.39 22.04
C ALA A 232 -3.32 2.05 22.79
N VAL A 233 -2.48 1.93 23.82
CA VAL A 233 -2.40 0.75 24.69
C VAL A 233 -3.36 0.93 25.85
N LEU A 234 -4.59 0.45 25.68
CA LEU A 234 -5.49 0.20 26.82
C LEU A 234 -4.84 -0.91 27.66
N ARG A 235 -4.07 -0.54 28.69
CA ARG A 235 -3.61 -1.53 29.68
C ARG A 235 -4.84 -2.11 30.39
N PRO A 236 -4.94 -3.45 30.56
CA PRO A 236 -5.88 -3.99 31.53
C PRO A 236 -5.56 -3.39 32.91
N PRO A 237 -6.55 -3.16 33.79
CA PRO A 237 -6.27 -2.84 35.18
C PRO A 237 -5.39 -3.96 35.76
N GLY A 238 -4.30 -3.53 36.42
CA GLY A 238 -3.27 -4.42 36.96
C GLY A 238 -3.73 -5.30 38.10
#